data_AF-A0A1W2C5D3-F1
#
_entry.id   AF-A0A1W2C5D3-F1
#
_cell.length_a   1.000
_cell.length_b   1.000
_cell.length_c   1.000
_cell.angle_alpha   90.00
_cell.angle_beta   90.00
_cell.angle_gamma   90.00
#
_symmetry.space_group_name_H-M   'P 1'
#
loop_
_entity.id
_entity.type
_entity.pdbx_description
1 polymer ?
#
loop_
_entity_poly.entity_id
_entity_poly.type
_entity_poly.pdbx_seq_one_letter_code
_entity_poly.pdbx_strand_id
1 'polypeptide(L)'
;MANIIAIVGRPNVGKSTLFNRLTESRKAIVDDFSGVTRDRHYGSAEWTDKQFTVIDTGGYVANSEDVFETAIREQVVIAIEEATVLLFMVDVTTGITDLDDEIAQLLRRSKKPAFVVVNKVDNTQLQNDAAVFYGFGLGEIHPISSMTGSGTGDLLDEVIKHFEDIPEEENTLPKLTIVGRPNVGKSSLINALIGKERNIVTPIAGTTRDSIHIHYNQFGHEFMFIDTAGLRKKTKVKENIEFYSVMRTIKALEEADVVVLMIDAMEGLESQDVNIFHLAEKNKKGIVILVNKWDLVEKNSKTVNVFEEQIRQKLQPFTDIPIIFTSAINKQRIFQAIETALEVYKNRGKKIPTSKLNDVMLPIIEKYPPPALKGKYIKIKYITQINGTSPMFAFFCNLPQYIKEPYKRFIENKLREHFDFSGVPIQIYFRQK
;
A
#
# COMPACT_ATOMS: atom_id res chain seq x y z
N MET A 1 14.65 7.03 -0.75
CA MET A 1 13.20 7.17 -0.40
C MET A 1 12.39 6.28 -1.32
N ALA A 2 11.12 5.94 -1.00
CA ALA A 2 10.26 5.22 -1.97
C ALA A 2 10.10 6.04 -3.26
N ASN A 3 10.31 5.41 -4.41
CA ASN A 3 10.24 6.08 -5.71
C ASN A 3 8.77 6.36 -6.05
N ILE A 4 8.42 7.64 -6.25
CA ILE A 4 7.04 8.06 -6.54
C ILE A 4 7.00 8.82 -7.87
N ILE A 5 6.13 8.38 -8.77
CA ILE A 5 5.77 9.07 -10.00
C ILE A 5 4.41 9.73 -9.78
N ALA A 6 4.30 11.05 -9.99
CA ALA A 6 2.99 11.71 -10.04
C ALA A 6 2.66 12.15 -11.46
N ILE A 7 1.48 11.77 -11.94
CA ILE A 7 0.93 12.17 -13.24
C ILE A 7 0.09 13.43 -13.03
N VAL A 8 0.55 14.53 -13.59
CA VAL A 8 -0.08 15.85 -13.50
C VAL A 8 -0.45 16.36 -14.88
N GLY A 9 -1.46 17.22 -14.95
CA GLY A 9 -1.93 17.80 -16.20
C GLY A 9 -3.41 18.11 -16.14
N ARG A 10 -3.90 18.88 -17.12
CA ARG A 10 -5.32 19.25 -17.17
C ARG A 10 -6.25 18.04 -17.35
N PRO A 11 -7.56 18.18 -17.12
CA PRO A 11 -8.52 17.09 -17.34
C PRO A 11 -8.54 16.60 -18.80
N ASN A 12 -8.92 15.34 -18.99
CA ASN A 12 -9.11 14.68 -20.29
C ASN A 12 -7.86 14.50 -21.19
N VAL A 13 -6.65 14.76 -20.67
CA VAL A 13 -5.38 14.47 -21.39
C VAL A 13 -5.01 12.99 -21.40
N GLY A 14 -5.67 12.15 -20.59
CA GLY A 14 -5.43 10.70 -20.52
C GLY A 14 -4.65 10.21 -19.30
N LYS A 15 -4.54 11.01 -18.23
CA LYS A 15 -3.84 10.66 -16.98
C LYS A 15 -4.22 9.29 -16.44
N SER A 16 -5.52 9.03 -16.26
CA SER A 16 -6.02 7.76 -15.73
C SER A 16 -5.76 6.59 -16.67
N THR A 17 -5.71 6.82 -17.98
CA THR A 17 -5.33 5.79 -18.97
C THR A 17 -3.86 5.41 -18.82
N LEU A 18 -2.97 6.39 -18.66
CA LEU A 18 -1.55 6.14 -18.40
C LEU A 18 -1.36 5.45 -17.04
N PHE A 19 -2.01 5.94 -15.99
CA PHE A 19 -1.99 5.33 -14.66
C PHE A 19 -2.34 3.85 -14.70
N ASN A 20 -3.48 3.48 -15.30
CA ASN A 20 -3.92 2.08 -15.38
C ASN A 20 -2.93 1.21 -16.18
N ARG A 21 -2.29 1.80 -17.20
CA ARG A 21 -1.27 1.13 -17.98
C ARG A 21 -0.02 0.85 -17.16
N LEU A 22 0.47 1.84 -16.41
CA LEU A 22 1.67 1.69 -15.58
C LEU A 22 1.44 0.69 -14.43
N THR A 23 0.25 0.66 -13.86
CA THR A 23 -0.08 -0.22 -12.71
C THR A 23 -0.57 -1.62 -13.13
N GLU A 24 -0.49 -1.96 -14.42
CA GLU A 24 -0.98 -3.21 -15.04
C GLU A 24 -2.43 -3.58 -14.70
N SER A 25 -3.22 -2.61 -14.24
CA SER A 25 -4.57 -2.83 -13.76
C SER A 25 -5.59 -2.66 -14.89
N ARG A 26 -6.24 -3.75 -15.32
CA ARG A 26 -7.38 -3.69 -16.27
C ARG A 26 -8.68 -3.17 -15.64
N LYS A 27 -8.62 -2.73 -14.39
CA LYS A 27 -9.67 -2.00 -13.70
C LYS A 27 -8.94 -1.01 -12.80
N ALA A 28 -9.17 0.28 -13.01
CA ALA A 28 -9.06 1.22 -11.91
C ALA A 28 -9.91 0.62 -10.78
N ILE A 29 -9.25 0.11 -9.74
CA ILE A 29 -9.93 -0.05 -8.48
C ILE A 29 -10.11 1.38 -8.03
N VAL A 30 -11.35 1.87 -8.19
CA VAL A 30 -11.80 3.10 -7.56
C VAL A 30 -11.71 2.83 -6.07
N ASP A 31 -10.56 3.16 -5.47
CA ASP A 31 -10.44 3.23 -4.03
C ASP A 31 -11.08 4.56 -3.63
N ASP A 32 -12.41 4.53 -3.42
CA ASP A 32 -13.14 5.60 -2.76
C ASP A 32 -12.64 5.68 -1.31
N PHE A 33 -11.56 6.42 -1.06
CA PHE A 33 -11.19 6.86 0.27
C PHE A 33 -12.26 7.86 0.76
N SER A 34 -13.38 7.33 1.28
CA SER A 34 -14.40 8.19 1.90
C SER A 34 -13.84 8.80 3.19
N GLY A 35 -13.60 10.11 3.14
CA GLY A 35 -13.05 10.91 4.23
C GLY A 35 -12.46 12.24 3.77
N VAL A 36 -11.99 12.32 2.52
CA VAL A 36 -11.62 13.59 1.86
C VAL A 36 -11.91 13.42 0.37
N THR A 37 -12.93 14.10 -0.14
CA THR A 37 -13.29 14.15 -1.57
C THR A 37 -12.21 14.89 -2.38
N ARG A 38 -11.07 14.23 -2.61
CA ARG A 38 -10.02 14.66 -3.54
C ARG A 38 -9.45 13.39 -4.20
N ASP A 39 -10.15 12.92 -5.24
CA ASP A 39 -9.92 11.65 -5.95
C ASP A 39 -8.47 11.50 -6.47
N ARG A 40 -7.59 10.92 -5.65
CA ARG A 40 -6.24 10.52 -6.06
C ARG A 40 -6.12 9.02 -6.04
N HIS A 41 -5.64 8.47 -7.15
CA HIS A 41 -5.43 7.04 -7.26
C HIS A 41 -3.96 6.70 -7.06
N TYR A 42 -3.70 5.71 -6.22
CA TYR A 42 -2.37 5.19 -5.94
C TYR A 42 -2.28 3.78 -6.51
N GLY A 43 -1.17 3.47 -7.16
CA GLY A 43 -0.91 2.12 -7.64
C GLY A 43 0.57 1.80 -7.67
N SER A 44 0.90 0.55 -7.38
CA SER A 44 2.27 0.04 -7.48
C SER A 44 2.57 -0.35 -8.93
N ALA A 45 3.79 -0.06 -9.37
CA ALA A 45 4.30 -0.44 -10.68
C ALA A 45 5.77 -0.87 -10.54
N GLU A 46 6.25 -1.59 -11.55
CA GLU A 46 7.62 -2.07 -11.62
C GLU A 46 8.13 -1.92 -13.05
N TRP A 47 9.37 -1.42 -13.20
CA TRP A 47 10.04 -1.32 -14.49
C TRP A 47 11.52 -1.62 -14.30
N THR A 48 12.06 -2.56 -15.09
CA THR A 48 13.47 -3.00 -15.01
C THR A 48 13.95 -3.23 -13.57
N ASP A 49 13.20 -4.06 -12.82
CA ASP A 49 13.47 -4.41 -11.40
C ASP A 49 13.41 -3.23 -10.40
N LYS A 50 13.00 -2.03 -10.83
CA LYS A 50 12.74 -0.89 -9.94
C LYS A 50 11.26 -0.78 -9.64
N GLN A 51 10.90 -0.90 -8.37
CA GLN A 51 9.54 -0.68 -7.88
C GLN A 51 9.29 0.80 -7.58
N PHE A 52 8.09 1.27 -7.93
CA PHE A 52 7.66 2.64 -7.69
C PHE A 52 6.14 2.74 -7.53
N THR A 53 5.71 3.79 -6.85
CA THR A 53 4.29 4.13 -6.70
C THR A 53 3.92 5.20 -7.73
N VAL A 54 2.82 4.98 -8.45
CA VAL A 54 2.23 5.94 -9.38
C VAL A 54 1.06 6.62 -8.68
N ILE A 55 0.97 7.93 -8.83
CA ILE A 55 -0.13 8.76 -8.35
C ILE A 55 -0.82 9.42 -9.54
N ASP A 56 -2.12 9.19 -9.72
CA ASP A 56 -2.97 10.00 -10.59
C ASP A 56 -3.60 11.11 -9.75
N THR A 57 -3.34 12.37 -10.09
CA THR A 57 -3.88 13.49 -9.32
C THR A 57 -5.38 13.72 -9.52
N GLY A 58 -6.03 12.94 -10.40
CA GLY A 58 -7.46 13.06 -10.69
C GLY A 58 -7.79 14.32 -11.49
N GLY A 59 -9.05 14.43 -11.93
CA GLY A 59 -9.61 15.62 -12.53
C GLY A 59 -10.77 16.09 -11.68
N TYR A 60 -10.58 17.14 -10.89
CA TYR A 60 -11.68 17.73 -10.12
C TYR A 60 -12.74 18.25 -11.09
N VAL A 61 -14.03 18.02 -10.85
CA VAL A 61 -15.14 18.66 -11.57
C VAL A 61 -15.89 19.54 -10.57
N ALA A 62 -15.50 20.81 -10.49
CA ALA A 62 -16.26 21.85 -9.80
C ALA A 62 -17.25 22.50 -10.77
N ASN A 63 -18.42 22.89 -10.26
CA ASN A 63 -19.43 23.61 -11.03
C ASN A 63 -19.13 25.14 -11.13
N SER A 64 -17.89 25.52 -11.43
CA SER A 64 -17.47 26.86 -11.88
C SER A 64 -16.00 26.86 -12.36
N GLU A 65 -15.67 27.68 -13.34
CA GLU A 65 -14.33 27.75 -13.97
C GLU A 65 -13.23 28.20 -12.97
N ASP A 66 -13.47 29.23 -12.14
CA ASP A 66 -12.46 29.75 -11.20
C ASP A 66 -12.09 28.78 -10.06
N VAL A 67 -13.06 28.01 -9.58
CA VAL A 67 -12.85 27.01 -8.51
C VAL A 67 -12.11 25.79 -9.06
N PHE A 68 -12.32 25.50 -10.35
CA PHE A 68 -11.70 24.38 -11.05
C PHE A 68 -10.19 24.58 -11.23
N GLU A 69 -9.76 25.76 -11.69
CA GLU A 69 -8.33 26.07 -11.88
C GLU A 69 -7.56 26.07 -10.57
N THR A 70 -8.13 26.67 -9.52
CA THR A 70 -7.54 26.70 -8.17
C THR A 70 -7.33 25.27 -7.63
N ALA A 71 -8.32 24.40 -7.79
CA ALA A 71 -8.25 23.01 -7.35
C ALA A 71 -7.18 22.20 -8.11
N ILE A 72 -7.08 22.39 -9.43
CA ILE A 72 -6.04 21.76 -10.26
C ILE A 72 -4.65 22.20 -9.81
N ARG A 73 -4.49 23.50 -9.55
CA ARG A 73 -3.23 24.05 -9.05
C ARG A 73 -2.85 23.46 -7.69
N GLU A 74 -3.77 23.35 -6.75
CA GLU A 74 -3.52 22.68 -5.46
C GLU A 74 -3.06 21.24 -5.65
N GLN A 75 -3.69 20.49 -6.56
CA GLN A 75 -3.31 19.11 -6.84
C GLN A 75 -1.88 19.00 -7.39
N VAL A 76 -1.51 19.89 -8.32
CA VAL A 76 -0.15 19.93 -8.90
C VAL A 76 0.89 20.28 -7.85
N VAL A 77 0.63 21.26 -6.98
CA VAL A 77 1.58 21.64 -5.90
C VAL A 77 1.84 20.48 -4.97
N ILE A 78 0.80 19.77 -4.54
CA ILE A 78 0.96 18.63 -3.64
C ILE A 78 1.69 17.47 -4.35
N ALA A 79 1.37 17.21 -5.63
CA ALA A 79 2.09 16.21 -6.42
C ALA A 79 3.58 16.57 -6.56
N ILE A 80 3.88 17.86 -6.77
CA ILE A 80 5.24 18.38 -6.75
C ILE A 80 5.91 18.08 -5.41
N GLU A 81 5.25 18.24 -4.27
CA GLU A 81 5.87 17.96 -2.96
C GLU A 81 6.12 16.46 -2.75
N GLU A 82 5.21 15.61 -3.21
CA GLU A 82 5.19 14.16 -2.94
C GLU A 82 6.07 13.32 -3.87
N ALA A 83 6.18 13.71 -5.14
CA ALA A 83 6.76 12.86 -6.17
C ALA A 83 8.30 12.91 -6.20
N THR A 84 8.94 11.80 -6.54
CA THR A 84 10.33 11.78 -6.97
C THR A 84 10.44 12.34 -8.38
N VAL A 85 9.51 11.94 -9.25
CA VAL A 85 9.45 12.33 -10.66
C VAL A 85 8.03 12.76 -11.03
N LEU A 86 7.91 13.83 -11.82
CA LEU A 86 6.65 14.37 -12.30
C LEU A 86 6.46 14.03 -13.77
N LEU A 87 5.32 13.45 -14.13
CA LEU A 87 4.90 13.26 -15.53
C LEU A 87 3.86 14.33 -15.86
N PHE A 88 4.29 15.37 -16.59
CA PHE A 88 3.40 16.42 -17.05
C PHE A 88 2.74 16.03 -18.36
N MET A 89 1.50 15.59 -18.26
CA MET A 89 0.78 14.98 -19.35
C MET A 89 -0.08 16.01 -20.10
N VAL A 90 0.11 16.08 -21.41
CA VAL A 90 -0.62 16.98 -22.32
C VAL A 90 -1.21 16.18 -23.49
N ASP A 91 -2.13 16.79 -24.23
CA ASP A 91 -2.84 16.15 -25.33
C ASP A 91 -2.48 16.80 -26.67
N VAL A 92 -1.86 16.02 -27.55
CA VAL A 92 -1.44 16.49 -28.88
C VAL A 92 -2.60 17.02 -29.73
N THR A 93 -3.81 16.47 -29.58
CA THR A 93 -4.93 16.87 -30.43
C THR A 93 -5.51 18.23 -30.06
N THR A 94 -5.24 18.69 -28.83
CA THR A 94 -5.71 20.00 -28.36
C THR A 94 -4.62 21.07 -28.52
N GLY A 95 -3.34 20.69 -28.46
CA GLY A 95 -2.24 21.64 -28.36
C GLY A 95 -2.07 22.20 -26.93
N ILE A 96 -1.30 23.29 -26.84
CA ILE A 96 -1.02 24.01 -25.57
C ILE A 96 -2.23 24.87 -25.18
N THR A 97 -2.59 24.85 -23.90
CA THR A 97 -3.61 25.74 -23.31
C THR A 97 -3.01 26.60 -22.19
N ASP A 98 -3.71 27.66 -21.79
CA ASP A 98 -3.30 28.55 -20.70
C ASP A 98 -3.05 27.77 -19.39
N LEU A 99 -3.92 26.80 -19.09
CA LEU A 99 -3.76 25.93 -17.92
C LEU A 99 -2.52 25.04 -18.01
N ASP A 100 -2.17 24.55 -19.21
CA ASP A 100 -0.95 23.78 -19.41
C ASP A 100 0.29 24.67 -19.17
N ASP A 101 0.26 25.93 -19.61
CA ASP A 101 1.33 26.90 -19.36
C ASP A 101 1.49 27.25 -17.87
N GLU A 102 0.39 27.40 -17.13
CA GLU A 102 0.42 27.62 -15.68
C GLU A 102 1.01 26.42 -14.94
N ILE A 103 0.60 25.19 -15.29
CA ILE A 103 1.15 23.97 -14.71
C ILE A 103 2.65 23.89 -15.02
N ALA A 104 3.06 24.15 -16.26
CA ALA A 104 4.45 24.16 -16.65
C ALA A 104 5.28 25.20 -15.85
N GLN A 105 4.72 26.38 -15.56
CA GLN A 105 5.36 27.39 -14.71
C GLN A 105 5.60 26.87 -13.28
N LEU A 106 4.63 26.16 -12.69
CA LEU A 106 4.78 25.56 -11.36
C LEU A 106 5.88 24.49 -11.35
N LEU A 107 5.88 23.62 -12.37
CA LEU A 107 6.87 22.55 -12.51
C LEU A 107 8.28 23.10 -12.68
N ARG A 108 8.48 24.14 -13.51
CA ARG A 108 9.78 24.83 -13.65
C ARG A 108 10.32 25.36 -12.32
N ARG A 109 9.45 25.84 -11.42
CA ARG A 109 9.86 26.34 -10.10
C ARG A 109 10.22 25.24 -9.11
N SER A 110 9.68 24.03 -9.29
CA SER A 110 9.83 22.92 -8.35
C SER A 110 11.25 22.34 -8.24
N LYS A 111 12.07 22.51 -9.30
CA LYS A 111 13.39 21.86 -9.48
C LYS A 111 13.37 20.33 -9.43
N LYS A 112 12.20 19.68 -9.37
CA LYS A 112 12.10 18.21 -9.47
C LYS A 112 12.18 17.77 -10.93
N PRO A 113 12.65 16.55 -11.21
CA PRO A 113 12.60 15.97 -12.56
C PRO A 113 11.16 15.95 -13.07
N ALA A 114 10.89 16.68 -14.15
CA ALA A 114 9.57 16.78 -14.76
C ALA A 114 9.68 16.43 -16.24
N PHE A 115 8.91 15.44 -16.67
CA PHE A 115 8.89 14.92 -18.04
C PHE A 115 7.63 15.38 -18.75
N VAL A 116 7.77 16.01 -19.91
CA VAL A 116 6.63 16.41 -20.73
C VAL A 116 6.15 15.19 -21.52
N VAL A 117 5.00 14.65 -21.14
CA VAL A 117 4.40 13.46 -21.72
C VAL A 117 3.29 13.89 -22.68
N VAL A 118 3.57 13.84 -23.98
CA VAL A 118 2.62 14.24 -25.02
C VAL A 118 1.80 13.01 -25.42
N ASN A 119 0.56 12.93 -24.97
CA ASN A 119 -0.30 11.77 -25.16
C ASN A 119 -1.15 11.85 -26.44
N LYS A 120 -1.73 10.70 -26.83
CA LYS A 120 -2.56 10.46 -28.01
C LYS A 120 -1.80 10.56 -29.35
N VAL A 121 -0.49 10.32 -29.31
CA VAL A 121 0.36 10.31 -30.51
C VAL A 121 0.26 8.93 -31.18
N ASP A 122 -0.79 8.75 -31.97
CA ASP A 122 -1.13 7.46 -32.60
C ASP A 122 -0.60 7.32 -34.04
N ASN A 123 -0.02 8.37 -34.63
CA ASN A 123 0.51 8.36 -35.99
C ASN A 123 1.68 9.35 -36.17
N THR A 124 2.39 9.24 -37.30
CA THR A 124 3.56 10.06 -37.62
C THR A 124 3.25 11.56 -37.74
N GLN A 125 2.06 11.95 -38.18
CA GLN A 125 1.69 13.36 -38.25
C GLN A 125 1.61 13.97 -36.85
N LEU A 126 0.92 13.31 -35.93
CA LEU A 126 0.82 13.75 -34.54
C LEU A 126 2.18 13.75 -33.84
N GLN A 127 3.10 12.90 -34.25
CA GLN A 127 4.48 12.92 -33.75
C GLN A 127 5.21 14.20 -34.15
N ASN A 128 4.96 14.73 -35.35
CA ASN A 128 5.48 16.03 -35.76
C ASN A 128 4.79 17.17 -35.02
N ASP A 129 3.46 17.08 -34.84
CA ASP A 129 2.67 18.12 -34.15
C ASP A 129 3.06 18.25 -32.66
N ALA A 130 3.58 17.18 -32.05
CA ALA A 130 4.08 17.19 -30.68
C ALA A 130 5.25 18.18 -30.46
N ALA A 131 5.96 18.61 -31.51
CA ALA A 131 7.09 19.52 -31.40
C ALA A 131 6.72 20.88 -30.75
N VAL A 132 5.45 21.30 -30.80
CA VAL A 132 5.01 22.54 -30.17
C VAL A 132 5.24 22.54 -28.65
N PHE A 133 5.19 21.37 -27.99
CA PHE A 133 5.28 21.24 -26.54
C PHE A 133 6.70 21.44 -25.97
N TYR A 134 7.72 21.52 -26.83
CA TYR A 134 9.03 22.07 -26.43
C TYR A 134 8.91 23.50 -25.89
N GLY A 135 7.85 24.23 -26.28
CA GLY A 135 7.54 25.58 -25.78
C GLY A 135 7.43 25.69 -24.25
N PHE A 136 7.16 24.58 -23.54
CA PHE A 136 7.15 24.59 -22.07
C PHE A 136 8.53 24.76 -21.43
N GLY A 137 9.62 24.58 -22.17
CA GLY A 137 10.98 24.75 -21.62
C GLY A 137 11.28 23.81 -20.44
N LEU A 138 10.71 22.60 -20.47
CA LEU A 138 10.89 21.55 -19.45
C LEU A 138 11.84 20.44 -19.90
N GLY A 139 12.51 20.61 -21.05
CA GLY A 139 13.45 19.63 -21.61
C GLY A 139 12.87 18.85 -22.77
N GLU A 140 13.31 17.59 -22.90
CA GLU A 140 12.85 16.67 -23.93
C GLU A 140 11.34 16.35 -23.76
N ILE A 141 10.67 16.15 -24.89
CA ILE A 141 9.27 15.69 -24.90
C ILE A 141 9.22 14.18 -25.12
N HIS A 142 8.20 13.55 -24.55
CA HIS A 142 7.97 12.12 -24.65
C HIS A 142 6.61 11.85 -25.30
N PRO A 143 6.57 11.71 -26.64
CA PRO A 143 5.36 11.34 -27.36
C PRO A 143 4.95 9.91 -27.02
N ILE A 144 3.73 9.74 -26.52
CA ILE A 144 3.19 8.42 -26.16
C ILE A 144 1.75 8.24 -26.66
N SER A 145 1.32 6.99 -26.70
CA SER A 145 -0.08 6.62 -26.76
C SER A 145 -0.42 5.77 -25.55
N SER A 146 -1.02 6.39 -24.52
CA SER A 146 -1.44 5.66 -23.31
C SER A 146 -2.46 4.56 -23.61
N MET A 147 -3.23 4.69 -24.70
CA MET A 147 -4.21 3.68 -25.10
C MET A 147 -3.52 2.42 -25.63
N THR A 148 -2.52 2.56 -26.50
CA THR A 148 -1.84 1.41 -27.13
C THR A 148 -0.62 0.93 -26.34
N GLY A 149 0.03 1.84 -25.61
CA GLY A 149 1.30 1.63 -24.90
C GLY A 149 2.53 2.06 -25.70
N SER A 150 2.36 2.62 -26.90
CA SER A 150 3.50 3.13 -27.67
C SER A 150 4.23 4.25 -26.92
N GLY A 151 5.56 4.21 -26.91
CA GLY A 151 6.44 5.21 -26.29
C GLY A 151 6.52 5.16 -24.75
N THR A 152 5.70 4.35 -24.07
CA THR A 152 5.73 4.32 -22.59
C THR A 152 6.99 3.64 -22.03
N GLY A 153 7.59 2.70 -22.77
CA GLY A 153 8.85 2.06 -22.38
C GLY A 153 10.01 3.06 -22.36
N ASP A 154 10.20 3.78 -23.47
CA ASP A 154 11.24 4.82 -23.58
C ASP A 154 11.08 5.92 -22.53
N LEU A 155 9.83 6.32 -22.23
CA LEU A 155 9.54 7.23 -21.13
C LEU A 155 9.99 6.66 -19.78
N LEU A 156 9.66 5.41 -19.49
CA LEU A 156 10.03 4.79 -18.21
C LEU A 156 11.54 4.60 -18.08
N ASP A 157 12.23 4.25 -19.17
CA ASP A 157 13.70 4.12 -19.20
C ASP A 157 14.40 5.44 -18.83
N GLU A 158 13.85 6.60 -19.19
CA GLU A 158 14.35 7.90 -18.76
C GLU A 158 13.96 8.22 -17.31
N VAL A 159 12.72 7.92 -16.92
CA VAL A 159 12.21 8.21 -15.56
C VAL A 159 13.02 7.47 -14.49
N ILE A 160 13.32 6.18 -14.70
CA ILE A 160 14.02 5.35 -13.71
C ILE A 160 15.46 5.82 -13.44
N LYS A 161 16.06 6.63 -14.31
CA LYS A 161 17.40 7.21 -14.09
C LYS A 161 17.41 8.20 -12.93
N HIS A 162 16.26 8.74 -12.57
CA HIS A 162 16.08 9.64 -11.43
C HIS A 162 15.69 8.92 -10.15
N PHE A 163 15.51 7.60 -10.20
CA PHE A 163 15.25 6.82 -9.01
C PHE A 163 16.54 6.57 -8.27
N GLU A 164 16.52 6.84 -6.97
CA GLU A 164 17.56 6.35 -6.09
C GLU A 164 17.46 4.82 -6.11
N ASP A 165 18.59 4.15 -6.35
CA ASP A 165 18.71 2.74 -5.99
C ASP A 165 18.55 2.71 -4.48
N ILE A 166 17.38 2.27 -4.03
CA ILE A 166 17.18 1.95 -2.63
C ILE A 166 18.08 0.73 -2.43
N PRO A 167 19.20 0.84 -1.70
CA PRO A 167 19.96 -0.36 -1.37
C PRO A 167 18.96 -1.31 -0.73
N GLU A 168 18.91 -2.56 -1.18
CA GLU A 168 18.38 -3.60 -0.33
C GLU A 168 19.29 -3.59 0.90
N GLU A 169 18.97 -2.75 1.89
CA GLU A 169 19.61 -2.87 3.18
C GLU A 169 19.27 -4.30 3.63
N GLU A 170 20.31 -5.12 3.80
CA GLU A 170 20.30 -6.34 4.60
C GLU A 170 19.99 -6.01 6.08
N ASN A 171 19.17 -4.99 6.37
CA ASN A 171 18.50 -4.90 7.64
C ASN A 171 17.45 -6.01 7.66
N THR A 172 17.89 -7.21 8.05
CA THR A 172 17.05 -8.38 8.31
C THR A 172 16.11 -8.18 9.50
N LEU A 173 16.19 -7.02 10.17
CA LEU A 173 15.35 -6.68 11.30
C LEU A 173 13.90 -6.47 10.83
N PRO A 174 12.92 -7.06 11.54
CA PRO A 174 11.51 -6.85 11.24
C PRO A 174 11.16 -5.36 11.20
N LYS A 175 10.42 -4.91 10.20
CA LYS A 175 9.89 -3.55 10.14
C LYS A 175 8.45 -3.51 10.65
N LEU A 176 8.21 -2.81 11.75
CA LEU A 176 6.89 -2.68 12.38
C LEU A 176 6.38 -1.24 12.26
N THR A 177 5.09 -1.07 11.98
CA THR A 177 4.43 0.24 12.07
C THR A 177 3.17 0.16 12.93
N ILE A 178 2.82 1.26 13.62
CA ILE A 178 1.58 1.38 14.40
C ILE A 178 0.68 2.41 13.74
N VAL A 179 -0.47 1.95 13.27
CA VAL A 179 -1.46 2.76 12.54
C VAL A 179 -2.81 2.73 13.25
N GLY A 180 -3.70 3.64 12.88
CA GLY A 180 -5.04 3.75 13.46
C GLY A 180 -5.52 5.20 13.51
N ARG A 181 -6.79 5.41 13.86
CA ARG A 181 -7.40 6.75 13.95
C ARG A 181 -6.67 7.70 14.94
N PRO A 182 -6.84 9.02 14.82
CA PRO A 182 -6.37 9.96 15.85
C PRO A 182 -6.85 9.56 17.25
N ASN A 183 -6.07 9.87 18.30
CA ASN A 183 -6.45 9.66 19.71
C ASN A 183 -6.70 8.22 20.21
N VAL A 184 -6.54 7.19 19.38
CA VAL A 184 -6.63 5.76 19.81
C VAL A 184 -5.51 5.34 20.76
N GLY A 185 -4.43 6.13 20.87
CA GLY A 185 -3.35 5.95 21.84
C GLY A 185 -2.02 5.46 21.28
N LYS A 186 -1.79 5.59 19.96
CA LYS A 186 -0.53 5.23 19.27
C LYS A 186 0.71 5.82 19.96
N SER A 187 0.72 7.14 20.19
CA SER A 187 1.83 7.83 20.83
C SER A 187 2.02 7.40 22.29
N SER A 188 0.94 7.04 23.00
CA SER A 188 1.04 6.52 24.37
C SER A 188 1.72 5.15 24.38
N LEU A 189 1.39 4.25 23.45
CA LEU A 189 2.03 2.94 23.35
C LEU A 189 3.53 3.09 23.03
N ILE A 190 3.88 3.92 22.06
CA ILE A 190 5.27 4.08 21.65
C ILE A 190 6.11 4.71 22.77
N ASN A 191 5.57 5.72 23.46
CA ASN A 191 6.24 6.27 24.65
C ASN A 191 6.36 5.24 25.79
N ALA A 192 5.37 4.37 25.97
CA ALA A 192 5.42 3.30 26.96
C ALA A 192 6.49 2.25 26.64
N LEU A 193 6.72 1.97 25.35
CA LEU A 193 7.75 1.03 24.86
C LEU A 193 9.16 1.63 24.91
N ILE A 194 9.32 2.91 24.54
CA ILE A 194 10.63 3.58 24.48
C ILE A 194 11.11 4.03 25.88
N GLY A 195 10.18 4.39 26.78
CA GLY A 195 10.52 4.96 28.08
C GLY A 195 11.04 6.41 27.99
N LYS A 196 11.03 7.14 29.11
CA LYS A 196 11.47 8.55 29.17
C LYS A 196 12.98 8.74 29.43
N GLU A 197 13.73 7.72 29.85
CA GLU A 197 15.09 7.90 30.42
C GLU A 197 16.13 6.83 30.08
N ARG A 198 15.95 5.97 29.07
CA ARG A 198 16.95 4.92 28.77
C ARG A 198 17.25 4.83 27.28
N ASN A 199 18.47 5.24 26.93
CA ASN A 199 19.21 5.05 25.67
C ASN A 199 18.33 4.78 24.43
N ILE A 200 17.84 5.87 23.85
CA ILE A 200 17.27 5.90 22.50
C ILE A 200 18.45 5.87 21.51
N VAL A 201 18.49 4.84 20.65
CA VAL A 201 19.13 4.82 19.32
C VAL A 201 20.64 5.03 19.30
N THR A 202 21.39 3.99 18.91
CA THR A 202 22.65 4.21 18.20
C THR A 202 22.34 4.57 16.74
N PRO A 203 22.82 5.71 16.20
CA PRO A 203 22.83 5.90 14.76
C PRO A 203 23.79 4.84 14.19
N ILE A 204 23.25 3.89 13.43
CA ILE A 204 24.11 3.06 12.58
C ILE A 204 24.71 4.01 11.54
N ALA A 205 26.04 4.03 11.44
CA ALA A 205 26.75 4.83 10.45
C ALA A 205 26.25 4.45 9.04
N GLY A 206 25.68 5.42 8.32
CA GLY A 206 25.01 5.20 7.03
C GLY A 206 23.55 5.66 6.97
N THR A 207 22.88 5.82 8.11
CA THR A 207 21.45 6.25 8.18
C THR A 207 21.25 7.78 8.06
N THR A 208 22.19 8.48 7.43
CA THR A 208 22.17 9.96 7.35
C THR A 208 21.31 10.47 6.20
N ARG A 209 20.02 10.70 6.47
CA ARG A 209 19.25 11.93 6.16
C ARG A 209 17.76 11.63 6.41
N ASP A 210 17.17 12.37 7.35
CA ASP A 210 15.81 12.25 7.86
C ASP A 210 15.52 10.97 8.68
N SER A 211 15.83 11.02 9.98
CA SER A 211 15.59 9.93 10.95
C SER A 211 14.07 9.70 11.21
N ILE A 212 13.38 9.07 10.26
CA ILE A 212 11.97 8.69 10.36
C ILE A 212 11.80 7.35 11.10
N HIS A 213 12.86 6.54 11.20
CA HIS A 213 12.82 5.21 11.82
C HIS A 213 13.43 5.20 13.22
N ILE A 214 12.92 4.33 14.10
CA ILE A 214 13.49 4.07 15.42
C ILE A 214 13.91 2.60 15.49
N HIS A 215 15.20 2.36 15.69
CA HIS A 215 15.71 1.03 16.04
C HIS A 215 15.34 0.72 17.49
N TYR A 216 14.57 -0.33 17.70
CA TYR A 216 14.21 -0.85 19.00
C TYR A 216 15.07 -2.07 19.30
N ASN A 217 15.82 -2.06 20.40
CA ASN A 217 16.60 -3.20 20.88
C ASN A 217 16.51 -3.27 22.42
N GLN A 218 15.33 -3.62 22.93
CA GLN A 218 15.06 -3.71 24.36
C GLN A 218 14.19 -4.92 24.68
N PHE A 219 14.24 -5.37 25.94
CA PHE A 219 13.41 -6.47 26.45
C PHE A 219 13.49 -7.77 25.62
N GLY A 220 14.65 -8.04 25.00
CA GLY A 220 14.86 -9.23 24.17
C GLY A 220 14.22 -9.16 22.78
N HIS A 221 13.77 -7.99 22.35
CA HIS A 221 13.20 -7.75 21.03
C HIS A 221 14.03 -6.73 20.26
N GLU A 222 14.31 -7.06 19.00
CA GLU A 222 15.06 -6.19 18.09
C GLU A 222 14.32 -6.03 16.77
N PHE A 223 13.99 -4.79 16.40
CA PHE A 223 13.23 -4.46 15.20
C PHE A 223 13.30 -2.97 14.86
N MET A 224 12.80 -2.58 13.68
CA MET A 224 12.71 -1.19 13.22
C MET A 224 11.27 -0.69 13.30
N PHE A 225 11.03 0.40 14.03
CA PHE A 225 9.76 1.14 13.98
C PHE A 225 9.76 2.13 12.82
N ILE A 226 8.79 1.99 11.92
CA ILE A 226 8.59 2.86 10.76
C ILE A 226 7.63 4.01 11.11
N ASP A 227 7.87 5.19 10.51
CA ASP A 227 7.07 6.42 10.63
C ASP A 227 6.90 7.00 12.04
N THR A 228 8.01 7.54 12.57
CA THR A 228 8.07 8.18 13.89
C THR A 228 7.96 9.69 13.84
N ALA A 229 7.79 10.27 12.64
CA ALA A 229 7.66 11.72 12.44
C ALA A 229 6.38 12.30 13.07
N GLY A 230 5.29 11.52 13.10
CA GLY A 230 4.06 11.86 13.84
C GLY A 230 4.22 11.82 15.37
N LEU A 231 5.30 11.22 15.87
CA LEU A 231 5.57 11.03 17.31
C LEU A 231 6.51 12.08 17.88
N ARG A 232 7.39 12.66 17.06
CA ARG A 232 8.38 13.67 17.48
C ARG A 232 7.83 15.10 17.55
N LYS A 233 6.79 15.46 16.79
CA LYS A 233 6.23 16.82 16.82
C LYS A 233 5.20 17.00 17.95
N LYS A 234 5.70 17.40 19.13
CA LYS A 234 4.88 17.95 20.24
C LYS A 234 4.61 19.46 20.13
N THR A 235 4.88 20.09 18.99
CA THR A 235 4.85 21.55 18.90
C THR A 235 3.60 22.00 18.15
N LYS A 236 2.76 22.76 18.86
CA LYS A 236 1.67 23.62 18.41
C LYS A 236 1.81 24.05 16.94
N VAL A 237 1.20 23.33 16.01
CA VAL A 237 0.84 23.89 14.70
C VAL A 237 -0.56 23.40 14.40
N LYS A 238 -1.51 24.34 14.36
CA LYS A 238 -2.82 24.14 13.71
C LYS A 238 -2.54 24.10 12.21
N GLU A 239 -2.09 22.98 11.68
CA GLU A 239 -2.14 22.76 10.23
C GLU A 239 -3.47 22.03 9.93
N ASN A 240 -4.01 22.26 8.75
CA ASN A 240 -5.12 21.50 8.16
C ASN A 240 -4.65 20.06 7.80
N ILE A 241 -4.42 19.17 8.80
CA ILE A 241 -3.53 17.97 8.70
C ILE A 241 -4.23 16.62 8.45
N GLU A 242 -5.50 16.51 8.07
CA GLU A 242 -6.06 15.15 7.87
C GLU A 242 -5.44 14.45 6.65
N PHE A 243 -5.24 15.17 5.55
CA PHE A 243 -4.67 14.62 4.31
C PHE A 243 -3.22 14.12 4.49
N TYR A 244 -2.33 14.93 5.08
CA TYR A 244 -0.94 14.54 5.32
C TYR A 244 -0.80 13.38 6.32
N SER A 245 -1.75 13.23 7.24
CA SER A 245 -1.76 12.09 8.18
C SER A 245 -2.08 10.77 7.46
N VAL A 246 -2.97 10.78 6.47
CA VAL A 246 -3.30 9.60 5.68
C VAL A 246 -2.09 9.19 4.83
N MET A 247 -1.47 10.13 4.13
CA MET A 247 -0.30 9.84 3.26
C MET A 247 0.88 9.25 4.02
N ARG A 248 1.15 9.75 5.23
CA ARG A 248 2.19 9.16 6.10
C ARG A 248 1.84 7.73 6.48
N THR A 249 0.59 7.47 6.83
CA THR A 249 0.09 6.12 7.15
C THR A 249 0.30 5.16 5.97
N ILE A 250 0.04 5.60 4.73
CA ILE A 250 0.26 4.78 3.53
C ILE A 250 1.75 4.46 3.35
N LYS A 251 2.63 5.47 3.37
CA LYS A 251 4.08 5.26 3.23
C LYS A 251 4.64 4.34 4.32
N ALA A 252 4.20 4.53 5.57
CA ALA A 252 4.60 3.70 6.70
C ALA A 252 4.19 2.24 6.51
N LEU A 253 2.99 2.02 5.98
CA LEU A 253 2.43 0.71 5.70
C LEU A 253 3.16 0.02 4.55
N GLU A 254 3.47 0.75 3.47
CA GLU A 254 4.24 0.25 2.32
C GLU A 254 5.64 -0.23 2.71
N GLU A 255 6.30 0.46 3.64
CA GLU A 255 7.63 0.08 4.10
C GLU A 255 7.63 -1.01 5.19
N ALA A 256 6.60 -1.10 6.02
CA ALA A 256 6.54 -2.07 7.11
C ALA A 256 6.37 -3.52 6.61
N ASP A 257 6.83 -4.50 7.39
CA ASP A 257 6.51 -5.91 7.22
C ASP A 257 5.22 -6.30 7.94
N VAL A 258 5.03 -5.72 9.13
CA VAL A 258 3.86 -5.95 9.99
C VAL A 258 3.25 -4.62 10.44
N VAL A 259 1.95 -4.52 10.26
CA VAL A 259 1.11 -3.39 10.62
C VAL A 259 0.37 -3.73 11.91
N VAL A 260 0.59 -2.93 12.94
CA VAL A 260 -0.14 -2.98 14.19
C VAL A 260 -1.27 -1.96 14.10
N LEU A 261 -2.47 -2.43 13.78
CA LEU A 261 -3.68 -1.60 13.71
C LEU A 261 -4.24 -1.40 15.13
N MET A 262 -4.09 -0.20 15.66
CA MET A 262 -4.60 0.17 16.97
C MET A 262 -6.01 0.75 16.87
N ILE A 263 -6.93 0.19 17.65
CA ILE A 263 -8.32 0.65 17.75
C ILE A 263 -8.64 1.06 19.19
N ASP A 264 -9.58 1.98 19.35
CA ASP A 264 -10.08 2.40 20.67
C ASP A 264 -11.15 1.41 21.16
N ALA A 265 -11.01 0.88 22.38
CA ALA A 265 -11.99 -0.01 22.97
C ALA A 265 -13.37 0.63 23.22
N MET A 266 -13.44 1.95 23.42
CA MET A 266 -14.68 2.68 23.68
C MET A 266 -15.48 2.92 22.41
N GLU A 267 -14.80 3.23 21.32
CA GLU A 267 -15.43 3.53 20.03
C GLU A 267 -15.57 2.27 19.15
N GLY A 268 -14.72 1.27 19.37
CA GLY A 268 -14.65 0.06 18.57
C GLY A 268 -14.05 0.29 17.19
N LEU A 269 -14.34 -0.65 16.29
CA LEU A 269 -13.84 -0.66 14.92
C LEU A 269 -14.73 0.22 14.02
N GLU A 270 -14.18 1.31 13.49
CA GLU A 270 -14.89 2.23 12.57
C GLU A 270 -14.47 2.06 11.11
N SER A 271 -15.14 2.77 10.19
CA SER A 271 -14.89 2.71 8.74
C SER A 271 -13.43 3.01 8.37
N GLN A 272 -12.82 4.02 9.00
CA GLN A 272 -11.42 4.37 8.74
C GLN A 272 -10.45 3.25 9.17
N ASP A 273 -10.73 2.55 10.28
CA ASP A 273 -9.91 1.41 10.72
C ASP A 273 -10.02 0.24 9.74
N VAL A 274 -11.23 -0.04 9.24
CA VAL A 274 -11.49 -1.06 8.22
C VAL A 274 -10.76 -0.74 6.91
N ASN A 275 -10.74 0.53 6.50
CA ASN A 275 -10.01 0.95 5.31
C ASN A 275 -8.50 0.74 5.45
N ILE A 276 -7.92 1.10 6.61
CA ILE A 276 -6.50 0.88 6.89
C ILE A 276 -6.18 -0.63 6.92
N PHE A 277 -7.08 -1.44 7.49
CA PHE A 277 -6.97 -2.89 7.50
C PHE A 277 -6.90 -3.47 6.08
N HIS A 278 -7.84 -3.12 5.20
CA HIS A 278 -7.84 -3.62 3.82
C HIS A 278 -6.65 -3.10 3.02
N LEU A 279 -6.16 -1.90 3.31
CA LEU A 279 -4.93 -1.40 2.71
C LEU A 279 -3.72 -2.27 3.10
N ALA A 280 -3.62 -2.67 4.37
CA ALA A 280 -2.56 -3.57 4.85
C ALA A 280 -2.67 -4.97 4.20
N GLU A 281 -3.90 -5.48 4.08
CA GLU A 281 -4.20 -6.76 3.42
C GLU A 281 -3.80 -6.74 1.94
N LYS A 282 -4.20 -5.69 1.19
CA LYS A 282 -3.88 -5.49 -0.23
C LYS A 282 -2.37 -5.40 -0.46
N ASN A 283 -1.65 -4.75 0.46
CA ASN A 283 -0.19 -4.65 0.46
C ASN A 283 0.52 -5.89 1.04
N LYS A 284 -0.22 -6.96 1.35
CA LYS A 284 0.33 -8.26 1.79
C LYS A 284 1.17 -8.14 3.06
N LYS A 285 0.78 -7.24 3.95
CA LYS A 285 1.47 -6.99 5.23
C LYS A 285 0.97 -7.96 6.28
N GLY A 286 1.83 -8.32 7.23
CA GLY A 286 1.35 -8.94 8.46
C GLY A 286 0.47 -7.95 9.22
N ILE A 287 -0.57 -8.42 9.90
CA ILE A 287 -1.53 -7.59 10.60
C ILE A 287 -1.70 -8.11 12.02
N VAL A 288 -1.65 -7.19 13.00
CA VAL A 288 -2.06 -7.42 14.38
C VAL A 288 -3.03 -6.33 14.78
N ILE A 289 -4.16 -6.70 15.38
CA ILE A 289 -5.13 -5.73 15.90
C ILE A 289 -4.88 -5.54 17.38
N LEU A 290 -4.82 -4.27 17.78
CA LEU A 290 -4.45 -3.86 19.12
C LEU A 290 -5.57 -2.99 19.68
N VAL A 291 -6.41 -3.58 20.52
CA VAL A 291 -7.56 -2.90 21.15
C VAL A 291 -7.05 -2.17 22.39
N ASN A 292 -6.86 -0.86 22.29
CA ASN A 292 -6.28 -0.04 23.36
C ASN A 292 -7.37 0.62 24.22
N LYS A 293 -6.99 1.17 25.37
CA LYS A 293 -7.90 1.72 26.40
C LYS A 293 -8.84 0.67 27.01
N TRP A 294 -8.42 -0.61 27.00
CA TRP A 294 -9.21 -1.70 27.57
C TRP A 294 -9.40 -1.58 29.08
N ASP A 295 -8.65 -0.71 29.75
CA ASP A 295 -8.86 -0.34 31.15
C ASP A 295 -10.15 0.46 31.39
N LEU A 296 -10.68 1.15 30.39
CA LEU A 296 -11.90 1.96 30.49
C LEU A 296 -13.19 1.15 30.26
N VAL A 297 -13.08 -0.06 29.73
CA VAL A 297 -14.23 -0.93 29.46
C VAL A 297 -14.69 -1.60 30.75
N GLU A 298 -15.99 -1.54 31.04
CA GLU A 298 -16.60 -2.36 32.10
C GLU A 298 -16.63 -3.84 31.68
N LYS A 299 -16.07 -4.71 32.52
CA LYS A 299 -15.76 -6.09 32.14
C LYS A 299 -16.72 -7.07 32.78
N ASN A 300 -17.21 -8.00 31.98
CA ASN A 300 -17.77 -9.27 32.43
C ASN A 300 -17.01 -10.44 31.77
N SER A 301 -17.37 -11.68 32.12
CA SER A 301 -16.69 -12.89 31.62
C SER A 301 -16.81 -13.09 30.11
N LYS A 302 -17.72 -12.40 29.42
CA LYS A 302 -17.97 -12.53 27.97
C LYS A 302 -17.51 -11.33 27.15
N THR A 303 -17.18 -10.19 27.77
CA THR A 303 -16.88 -8.92 27.08
C THR A 303 -15.79 -9.09 26.02
N VAL A 304 -14.71 -9.82 26.32
CA VAL A 304 -13.61 -10.07 25.38
C VAL A 304 -14.10 -10.81 24.14
N ASN A 305 -14.79 -11.94 24.31
CA ASN A 305 -15.26 -12.77 23.20
C ASN A 305 -16.27 -12.05 22.32
N VAL A 306 -17.17 -11.27 22.93
CA VAL A 306 -18.16 -10.46 22.18
C VAL A 306 -17.45 -9.41 21.32
N PHE A 307 -16.43 -8.74 21.87
CA PHE A 307 -15.69 -7.71 21.16
C PHE A 307 -14.84 -8.30 20.02
N GLU A 308 -14.18 -9.44 20.26
CA GLU A 308 -13.46 -10.16 19.20
C GLU A 308 -14.38 -10.55 18.05
N GLU A 309 -15.55 -11.12 18.36
CA GLU A 309 -16.52 -11.55 17.35
C GLU A 309 -17.02 -10.35 16.53
N GLN A 310 -17.30 -9.22 17.17
CA GLN A 310 -17.68 -7.98 16.47
C GLN A 310 -16.60 -7.47 15.52
N ILE A 311 -15.33 -7.52 15.93
CA ILE A 311 -14.20 -7.17 15.06
C ILE A 311 -14.14 -8.15 13.88
N ARG A 312 -14.13 -9.46 14.14
CA ARG A 312 -14.01 -10.48 13.09
C ARG A 312 -15.16 -10.41 12.08
N GLN A 313 -16.38 -10.11 12.52
CA GLN A 313 -17.52 -9.92 11.62
C GLN A 313 -17.33 -8.73 10.67
N LYS A 314 -16.80 -7.60 11.17
CA LYS A 314 -16.53 -6.42 10.34
C LYS A 314 -15.36 -6.59 9.37
N LEU A 315 -14.41 -7.49 9.67
CA LEU A 315 -13.21 -7.73 8.86
C LEU A 315 -13.33 -8.91 7.89
N GLN A 316 -14.51 -9.52 7.78
CA GLN A 316 -14.71 -10.60 6.80
C GLN A 316 -14.36 -10.13 5.37
N PRO A 317 -13.73 -10.99 4.56
CA PRO A 317 -13.53 -12.43 4.78
C PRO A 317 -12.24 -12.78 5.56
N PHE A 318 -11.30 -11.86 5.76
CA PHE A 318 -10.04 -12.15 6.43
C PHE A 318 -10.17 -11.97 7.95
N THR A 319 -10.38 -13.08 8.65
CA THR A 319 -10.66 -13.08 10.10
C THR A 319 -9.57 -13.70 10.96
N ASP A 320 -8.60 -14.39 10.36
CA ASP A 320 -7.48 -15.04 11.05
C ASP A 320 -6.37 -14.03 11.37
N ILE A 321 -6.68 -13.12 12.29
CA ILE A 321 -5.80 -12.06 12.78
C ILE A 321 -5.73 -12.12 14.31
N PRO A 322 -4.52 -11.99 14.90
CA PRO A 322 -4.37 -11.82 16.33
C PRO A 322 -4.98 -10.50 16.82
N ILE A 323 -5.80 -10.58 17.87
CA ILE A 323 -6.44 -9.43 18.52
C ILE A 323 -5.91 -9.36 19.96
N ILE A 324 -5.22 -8.28 20.31
CA ILE A 324 -4.64 -8.09 21.65
C ILE A 324 -5.30 -6.90 22.33
N PHE A 325 -5.92 -7.15 23.48
CA PHE A 325 -6.51 -6.12 24.33
C PHE A 325 -5.45 -5.55 25.28
N THR A 326 -5.23 -4.24 25.24
CA THR A 326 -4.14 -3.57 25.96
C THR A 326 -4.59 -2.28 26.64
N SER A 327 -3.72 -1.78 27.51
CA SER A 327 -3.79 -0.41 28.01
C SER A 327 -2.40 0.21 27.95
N ALA A 328 -2.19 1.11 26.98
CA ALA A 328 -0.91 1.79 26.83
C ALA A 328 -0.53 2.63 28.05
N ILE A 329 -1.51 3.29 28.69
CA ILE A 329 -1.30 4.14 29.87
C ILE A 329 -0.89 3.30 31.08
N ASN A 330 -1.59 2.19 31.31
CA ASN A 330 -1.30 1.28 32.43
C ASN A 330 -0.21 0.26 32.09
N LYS A 331 0.39 0.35 30.90
CA LYS A 331 1.41 -0.59 30.38
C LYS A 331 0.97 -2.06 30.39
N GLN A 332 -0.34 -2.31 30.27
CA GLN A 332 -0.88 -3.67 30.28
C GLN A 332 -0.75 -4.29 28.90
N ARG A 333 -0.10 -5.46 28.82
CA ARG A 333 0.05 -6.30 27.61
C ARG A 333 0.71 -5.61 26.41
N ILE A 334 1.45 -4.52 26.64
CA ILE A 334 2.16 -3.80 25.58
C ILE A 334 3.30 -4.64 24.97
N PHE A 335 3.99 -5.44 25.79
CA PHE A 335 5.05 -6.35 25.31
C PHE A 335 4.48 -7.54 24.55
N GLN A 336 3.38 -8.13 25.06
CA GLN A 336 2.65 -9.19 24.37
C GLN A 336 2.23 -8.76 22.95
N ALA A 337 1.85 -7.50 22.76
CA ALA A 337 1.51 -6.98 21.44
C ALA A 337 2.72 -6.97 20.48
N ILE A 338 3.91 -6.62 20.97
CA ILE A 338 5.15 -6.65 20.19
C ILE A 338 5.57 -8.09 19.90
N GLU A 339 5.53 -8.98 20.89
CA GLU A 339 5.79 -10.41 20.72
C GLU A 339 4.89 -11.02 19.63
N THR A 340 3.59 -10.68 19.67
CA THR A 340 2.61 -11.13 18.67
C THR A 340 2.94 -10.58 17.28
N ALA A 341 3.32 -9.30 17.15
CA ALA A 341 3.73 -8.72 15.87
C ALA A 341 4.97 -9.39 15.30
N LEU A 342 5.96 -9.73 16.15
CA LEU A 342 7.15 -10.47 15.74
C LEU A 342 6.82 -11.92 15.34
N GLU A 343 5.85 -12.56 15.98
CA GLU A 343 5.39 -13.90 15.58
C GLU A 343 4.67 -13.86 14.22
N VAL A 344 3.84 -12.84 13.98
CA VAL A 344 3.23 -12.59 12.65
C VAL A 344 4.30 -12.38 11.58
N TYR A 345 5.38 -11.64 11.90
CA TYR A 345 6.53 -11.50 10.99
C TYR A 345 7.17 -12.86 10.63
N LYS A 346 7.39 -13.73 11.63
CA LYS A 346 7.90 -15.09 11.36
C LYS A 346 6.94 -15.91 10.51
N ASN A 347 5.63 -15.84 10.80
CA ASN A 347 4.61 -16.52 10.01
C ASN A 347 4.60 -16.04 8.55
N ARG A 348 4.88 -14.76 8.31
CA ARG A 348 4.97 -14.19 6.96
C ARG A 348 6.13 -14.77 6.14
N GLY A 349 7.27 -15.03 6.79
CA GLY A 349 8.45 -15.66 6.18
C GLY A 349 8.45 -17.20 6.16
N LYS A 350 7.40 -17.85 6.67
CA LYS A 350 7.35 -19.30 6.84
C LYS A 350 7.39 -20.03 5.49
N LYS A 351 8.37 -20.93 5.32
CA LYS A 351 8.50 -21.82 4.16
C LYS A 351 8.06 -23.23 4.50
N ILE A 352 7.18 -23.81 3.68
CA ILE A 352 6.67 -25.18 3.80
C ILE A 352 7.33 -26.02 2.69
N PRO A 353 7.98 -27.13 3.04
CA PRO A 353 8.47 -28.08 2.04
C PRO A 353 7.35 -28.58 1.13
N THR A 354 7.61 -28.63 -0.17
CA THR A 354 6.60 -29.00 -1.15
C THR A 354 6.02 -30.39 -0.91
N SER A 355 6.82 -31.37 -0.45
CA SER A 355 6.33 -32.70 -0.05
C SER A 355 5.27 -32.59 1.04
N LYS A 356 5.60 -31.96 2.17
CA LYS A 356 4.68 -31.76 3.30
C LYS A 356 3.40 -31.04 2.89
N LEU A 357 3.50 -30.05 2.00
CA LEU A 357 2.33 -29.33 1.50
C LEU A 357 1.40 -30.25 0.70
N ASN A 358 1.94 -31.08 -0.19
CA ASN A 358 1.15 -32.02 -0.98
C ASN A 358 0.58 -33.16 -0.12
N ASP A 359 1.37 -33.72 0.80
CA ASP A 359 0.97 -34.81 1.70
C ASP A 359 -0.24 -34.43 2.57
N VAL A 360 -0.32 -33.16 2.98
CA VAL A 360 -1.43 -32.64 3.79
C VAL A 360 -2.61 -32.21 2.91
N MET A 361 -2.37 -31.41 1.87
CA MET A 361 -3.44 -30.73 1.16
C MET A 361 -4.12 -31.58 0.09
N LEU A 362 -3.39 -32.47 -0.61
CA LEU A 362 -3.98 -33.29 -1.67
C LEU A 362 -5.08 -34.24 -1.15
N PRO A 363 -4.90 -34.96 -0.01
CA PRO A 363 -5.97 -35.80 0.53
C PRO A 363 -7.23 -35.01 0.92
N ILE A 364 -7.06 -33.79 1.43
CA ILE A 364 -8.18 -32.89 1.79
C ILE A 364 -8.97 -32.50 0.53
N ILE A 365 -8.25 -32.15 -0.54
CA ILE A 365 -8.82 -31.80 -1.83
C ILE A 365 -9.50 -33.00 -2.48
N GLU A 366 -8.93 -34.20 -2.37
CA GLU A 366 -9.54 -35.41 -2.90
C GLU A 366 -10.86 -35.75 -2.19
N LYS A 367 -10.92 -35.56 -0.87
CA LYS A 367 -12.14 -35.74 -0.07
C LYS A 367 -13.21 -34.69 -0.39
N TYR A 368 -12.79 -33.46 -0.69
CA TYR A 368 -13.69 -32.36 -1.05
C TYR A 368 -13.22 -31.67 -2.33
N PRO A 369 -13.48 -32.28 -3.51
CA PRO A 369 -12.96 -31.78 -4.78
C PRO A 369 -13.66 -30.48 -5.21
N PRO A 370 -13.03 -29.67 -6.08
CA PRO A 370 -13.70 -28.50 -6.64
C PRO A 370 -14.97 -28.92 -7.38
N PRO A 371 -16.09 -28.16 -7.27
CA PRO A 371 -17.32 -28.48 -7.96
C PRO A 371 -17.13 -28.63 -9.47
N ALA A 372 -17.70 -29.68 -10.05
CA ALA A 372 -17.68 -29.89 -11.49
C ALA A 372 -18.50 -28.79 -12.19
N LEU A 373 -17.95 -28.20 -13.25
CA LEU A 373 -18.63 -27.17 -14.03
C LEU A 373 -18.73 -27.63 -15.48
N LYS A 374 -19.93 -27.50 -16.07
CA LYS A 374 -20.21 -27.96 -17.46
C LYS A 374 -19.82 -29.43 -17.69
N GLY A 375 -20.07 -30.30 -16.71
CA GLY A 375 -19.75 -31.73 -16.77
C GLY A 375 -18.25 -32.06 -16.72
N LYS A 376 -17.38 -31.07 -16.50
CA LYS A 376 -15.92 -31.27 -16.43
C LYS A 376 -15.45 -31.26 -14.98
N TYR A 377 -14.73 -32.32 -14.60
CA TYR A 377 -14.11 -32.45 -13.29
C TYR A 377 -12.76 -31.73 -13.24
N ILE A 378 -12.56 -30.98 -12.16
CA ILE A 378 -11.32 -30.26 -11.89
C ILE A 378 -10.44 -31.15 -11.01
N LYS A 379 -9.24 -31.48 -11.48
CA LYS A 379 -8.25 -32.27 -10.76
C LYS A 379 -7.03 -31.42 -10.44
N ILE A 380 -6.77 -31.20 -9.16
CA ILE A 380 -5.55 -30.58 -8.65
C ILE A 380 -4.54 -31.71 -8.42
N LYS A 381 -3.35 -31.61 -9.01
CA LYS A 381 -2.35 -32.69 -9.00
C LYS A 381 -1.11 -32.38 -8.18
N TYR A 382 -0.83 -31.11 -7.99
CA TYR A 382 0.43 -30.65 -7.42
C TYR A 382 0.25 -29.26 -6.84
N ILE A 383 0.90 -29.02 -5.70
CA ILE A 383 0.84 -27.75 -4.98
C ILE A 383 2.28 -27.36 -4.65
N THR A 384 2.64 -26.10 -4.79
CA THR A 384 3.93 -25.58 -4.33
C THR A 384 3.77 -24.22 -3.70
N GLN A 385 4.62 -23.90 -2.72
CA GLN A 385 4.80 -22.53 -2.29
C GLN A 385 5.68 -21.80 -3.30
N ILE A 386 5.34 -20.56 -3.62
CA ILE A 386 6.12 -19.66 -4.48
C ILE A 386 6.88 -18.69 -3.57
N ASN A 387 8.11 -18.34 -3.94
CA ASN A 387 8.88 -17.31 -3.25
C ASN A 387 8.17 -15.95 -3.38
N GLY A 388 8.05 -15.23 -2.28
CA GLY A 388 7.44 -13.92 -2.24
C GLY A 388 7.54 -13.31 -0.86
N THR A 389 7.09 -12.06 -0.75
CA THR A 389 7.10 -11.30 0.51
C THR A 389 6.00 -11.73 1.48
N SER A 390 4.98 -12.45 1.01
CA SER A 390 3.99 -13.14 1.84
C SER A 390 3.82 -14.58 1.35
N PRO A 391 3.18 -15.49 2.12
CA PRO A 391 2.93 -16.86 1.70
C PRO A 391 2.07 -16.92 0.43
N MET A 392 2.67 -17.40 -0.67
CA MET A 392 2.01 -17.58 -1.95
C MET A 392 2.02 -19.06 -2.33
N PHE A 393 0.89 -19.58 -2.79
CA PHE A 393 0.73 -20.98 -3.15
C PHE A 393 0.18 -21.12 -4.57
N ALA A 394 0.82 -21.97 -5.37
CA ALA A 394 0.30 -22.38 -6.68
C ALA A 394 -0.23 -23.81 -6.62
N PHE A 395 -1.50 -23.95 -6.98
CA PHE A 395 -2.22 -25.21 -7.15
C PHE A 395 -2.33 -25.50 -8.64
N PHE A 396 -1.69 -26.56 -9.10
CA PHE A 396 -1.68 -26.95 -10.51
C PHE A 396 -2.83 -27.91 -10.81
N CYS A 397 -3.70 -27.51 -11.72
CA CYS A 397 -4.89 -28.27 -12.10
C CYS A 397 -5.14 -28.26 -13.61
N ASN A 398 -6.07 -29.10 -14.05
CA ASN A 398 -6.43 -29.19 -15.48
C ASN A 398 -7.30 -28.02 -15.97
N LEU A 399 -8.10 -27.40 -15.10
CA LEU A 399 -9.12 -26.40 -15.47
C LEU A 399 -9.18 -25.27 -14.41
N PRO A 400 -8.12 -24.46 -14.25
CA PRO A 400 -8.07 -23.40 -13.24
C PRO A 400 -9.19 -22.36 -13.38
N GLN A 401 -9.59 -22.05 -14.61
CA GLN A 401 -10.63 -21.06 -14.93
C GLN A 401 -12.02 -21.42 -14.39
N TYR A 402 -12.25 -22.66 -13.97
CA TYR A 402 -13.52 -23.10 -13.41
C TYR A 402 -13.55 -23.13 -11.88
N ILE A 403 -12.42 -22.86 -11.23
CA ILE A 403 -12.36 -22.76 -9.78
C ILE A 403 -12.97 -21.41 -9.35
N LYS A 404 -13.90 -21.46 -8.40
CA LYS A 404 -14.65 -20.30 -7.90
C LYS A 404 -14.15 -19.88 -6.52
N GLU A 405 -14.44 -18.63 -6.17
CA GLU A 405 -14.00 -18.02 -4.90
C GLU A 405 -14.39 -18.83 -3.65
N PRO A 406 -15.58 -19.45 -3.54
CA PRO A 406 -15.90 -20.28 -2.38
C PRO A 406 -14.93 -21.45 -2.16
N TYR A 407 -14.46 -22.07 -3.25
CA TYR A 407 -13.50 -23.17 -3.15
C TYR A 407 -12.10 -22.65 -2.80
N LYS A 408 -11.71 -21.49 -3.35
CA LYS A 408 -10.45 -20.81 -2.97
C LYS A 408 -10.42 -20.51 -1.47
N ARG A 409 -11.52 -19.99 -0.90
CA ARG A 409 -11.65 -19.76 0.55
C ARG A 409 -11.58 -21.05 1.36
N PHE A 410 -12.20 -22.13 0.89
CA PHE A 410 -12.06 -23.45 1.52
C PHE A 410 -10.59 -23.88 1.61
N ILE A 411 -9.84 -23.75 0.52
CA ILE A 411 -8.40 -24.07 0.48
C ILE A 411 -7.61 -23.16 1.42
N GLU A 412 -7.88 -21.86 1.42
CA GLU A 412 -7.23 -20.91 2.32
C GLU A 412 -7.43 -21.30 3.79
N ASN A 413 -8.68 -21.58 4.19
CA ASN A 413 -8.99 -21.99 5.55
C ASN A 413 -8.25 -23.27 5.95
N LYS A 414 -8.11 -24.23 5.03
CA LYS A 414 -7.35 -25.47 5.28
C LYS A 414 -5.85 -25.23 5.38
N LEU A 415 -5.29 -24.30 4.59
CA LEU A 415 -3.89 -23.90 4.75
C LEU A 415 -3.65 -23.27 6.13
N ARG A 416 -4.55 -22.39 6.59
CA ARG A 416 -4.49 -21.75 7.91
C ARG A 416 -4.56 -22.77 9.04
N GLU A 417 -5.49 -23.72 8.96
CA GLU A 417 -5.68 -24.79 9.95
C GLU A 417 -4.43 -25.67 10.13
N HIS A 418 -3.69 -25.94 9.05
CA HIS A 418 -2.58 -26.90 9.07
C HIS A 418 -1.18 -26.30 9.19
N PHE A 419 -0.99 -25.02 8.83
CA PHE A 419 0.35 -24.44 8.71
C PHE A 419 0.59 -23.17 9.53
N ASP A 420 -0.43 -22.67 10.24
CA ASP A 420 -0.42 -21.44 11.02
C ASP A 420 0.14 -20.23 10.25
N PHE A 421 -0.79 -19.47 9.68
CA PHE A 421 -0.53 -18.22 9.00
C PHE A 421 -1.29 -17.08 9.65
N SER A 422 -1.50 -17.16 10.97
CA SER A 422 -2.28 -16.17 11.69
C SER A 422 -1.67 -14.78 11.53
N GLY A 423 -2.52 -13.80 11.22
CA GLY A 423 -2.13 -12.42 10.95
C GLY A 423 -1.52 -12.19 9.58
N VAL A 424 -1.44 -13.19 8.70
CA VAL A 424 -0.78 -13.06 7.39
C VAL A 424 -1.77 -13.27 6.25
N PRO A 425 -1.86 -12.34 5.28
CA PRO A 425 -2.57 -12.56 4.02
C PRO A 425 -1.90 -13.64 3.16
N ILE A 426 -2.67 -14.66 2.77
CA ILE A 426 -2.21 -15.76 1.92
C ILE A 426 -2.64 -15.52 0.47
N GLN A 427 -1.75 -15.76 -0.49
CA GLN A 427 -2.10 -15.71 -1.91
C GLN A 427 -2.24 -17.12 -2.49
N ILE A 428 -3.37 -17.39 -3.13
CA ILE A 428 -3.66 -18.69 -3.75
C ILE A 428 -3.89 -18.49 -5.24
N TYR A 429 -3.08 -19.18 -6.03
CA TYR A 429 -3.15 -19.19 -7.49
C TYR A 429 -3.49 -20.60 -7.97
N PHE A 430 -4.44 -20.69 -8.90
CA PHE A 430 -4.70 -21.92 -9.64
C PHE A 430 -4.11 -21.77 -11.04
N ARG A 431 -3.22 -22.68 -11.41
CA ARG A 431 -2.52 -22.65 -12.70
C ARG A 431 -2.80 -23.92 -13.49
N GLN A 432 -2.84 -23.77 -14.81
CA GLN A 432 -2.84 -24.92 -15.69
C GLN A 432 -1.43 -25.51 -15.70
N LYS A 433 -1.32 -26.83 -15.54
CA LYS A 433 -0.04 -27.52 -15.69
C LYS A 433 0.35 -27.59 -17.16
#